data_AF-A0A072N0P2-F1
#
_entry.id   AF-A0A072N0P2-F1
#
_cell.length_a   1.000
_cell.length_b   1.000
_cell.length_c   1.000
_cell.angle_alpha   90.00
_cell.angle_beta   90.00
_cell.angle_gamma   90.00
#
_symmetry.space_group_name_H-M   'P 1'
#
loop_
_entity.id
_entity.type
_entity.pdbx_description
1 polymer ?
#
loop_
_entity_poly.entity_id
_entity_poly.type
_entity_poly.pdbx_seq_one_letter_code
_entity_poly.pdbx_strand_id
1 'polypeptide(L)' 'MNKTEVIARWDEKCREATWAKAVYEQDPSPTNYSVMKRALFEKGLAEHELNAGAVHACQS' A
#
# COMPACT_ATOMS: atom_id res chain seq x y z
N MET A 1 -13.41 -4.06 10.88
CA MET A 1 -11.94 -3.94 10.92
C MET A 1 -11.60 -2.89 11.96
N ASN A 2 -10.81 -3.25 12.98
CA ASN A 2 -10.40 -2.27 13.99
C ASN A 2 -9.27 -1.39 13.42
N LYS A 3 -9.02 -0.22 14.04
CA LYS A 3 -8.00 0.73 13.56
C LYS A 3 -6.60 0.11 13.48
N THR A 4 -6.27 -0.82 14.37
CA THR A 4 -4.98 -1.52 14.40
C THR A 4 -4.80 -2.44 13.18
N GLU A 5 -5.85 -3.15 12.76
CA GLU A 5 -5.85 -3.99 11.55
C GLU A 5 -5.65 -3.15 10.27
N VAL A 6 -6.31 -1.98 10.21
CA VAL A 6 -6.16 -1.04 9.07
C VAL A 6 -4.72 -0.52 8.98
N ILE A 7 -4.13 -0.12 10.12
CA ILE A 7 -2.74 0.36 10.19
C ILE A 7 -1.76 -0.76 9.81
N ALA A 8 -1.96 -1.97 10.34
CA ALA A 8 -1.09 -3.11 10.03
C ALA A 8 -1.11 -3.45 8.54
N ARG A 9 -2.30 -3.49 7.92
CA ARG A 9 -2.43 -3.72 6.48
C ARG A 9 -1.81 -2.60 5.65
N TRP A 10 -1.95 -1.34 6.06
CA TRP A 10 -1.30 -0.22 5.39
C TRP A 10 0.23 -0.32 5.44
N ASP A 11 0.80 -0.68 6.59
CA ASP A 11 2.25 -0.84 6.75
C ASP A 11 2.79 -2.01 5.90
N GLU A 12 2.07 -3.14 5.87
CA GLU A 12 2.39 -4.27 4.98
C GLU A 12 2.46 -3.84 3.52
N LYS A 13 1.43 -3.11 3.04
CA LYS A 13 1.40 -2.62 1.65
C LYS A 13 2.47 -1.58 1.35
N CYS A 14 2.88 -0.77 2.32
CA CYS A 14 4.03 0.13 2.18
C CYS A 14 5.34 -0.66 1.97
N ARG A 15 5.56 -1.74 2.72
CA ARG A 15 6.76 -2.59 2.58
C ARG A 15 6.76 -3.31 1.24
N GLU A 16 5.65 -3.91 0.82
CA GLU A 16 5.51 -4.59 -0.47
C GLU A 16 5.81 -3.65 -1.65
N ALA A 17 5.24 -2.44 -1.63
CA ALA A 17 5.48 -1.44 -2.68
C ALA A 17 6.95 -0.99 -2.72
N THR A 18 7.57 -0.82 -1.56
CA THR A 18 8.99 -0.45 -1.45
C THR A 18 9.89 -1.54 -2.04
N TRP A 19 9.62 -2.81 -1.70
CA TRP A 19 10.35 -3.95 -2.24
C TRP A 19 10.17 -4.07 -3.75
N ALA A 20 8.93 -4.00 -4.24
CA ALA A 20 8.65 -4.11 -5.68
C ALA A 20 9.30 -2.99 -6.49
N LYS A 21 9.39 -1.77 -5.94
CA LYS A 21 10.13 -0.65 -6.54
C LYS A 21 11.62 -0.95 -6.61
N ALA A 22 12.22 -1.44 -5.52
CA ALA A 22 13.64 -1.81 -5.50
C ALA A 22 13.99 -2.95 -6.47
N VAL A 23 13.09 -3.91 -6.65
CA VAL A 23 13.25 -5.00 -7.64
C VAL A 23 13.20 -4.44 -9.07
N TYR A 24 12.23 -3.58 -9.38
CA TYR A 24 12.13 -2.94 -10.69
C TYR A 24 13.32 -2.03 -11.00
N GLU A 25 13.86 -1.32 -10.00
CA GLU A 25 15.07 -0.50 -10.16
C GLU A 25 16.32 -1.34 -10.47
N GLN A 26 16.39 -2.57 -9.97
CA GLN A 26 17.48 -3.51 -10.26
C GLN A 26 17.29 -4.23 -11.61
N ASP A 27 16.06 -4.63 -11.93
CA ASP A 27 15.70 -5.28 -13.19
C ASP A 27 14.42 -4.65 -13.76
N PRO A 28 14.53 -3.69 -14.70
CA PRO A 28 13.39 -2.96 -15.26
C PRO A 28 12.64 -3.76 -16.33
N SER A 29 12.42 -5.05 -16.10
CA SER A 29 11.65 -5.90 -17.00
C SER A 29 10.15 -5.55 -16.99
N PRO A 30 9.40 -5.82 -18.08
CA PRO A 30 7.95 -5.59 -18.12
C PRO A 30 7.18 -6.34 -17.01
N THR A 31 7.69 -7.50 -16.60
CA THR A 31 7.15 -8.28 -15.48
C THR A 31 7.30 -7.51 -14.17
N ASN A 32 8.51 -7.04 -13.86
CA ASN A 32 8.76 -6.30 -12.62
C ASN A 32 8.06 -4.95 -12.60
N TYR A 33 7.93 -4.28 -13.75
CA TYR A 33 7.11 -3.09 -13.88
C TYR A 33 5.64 -3.37 -13.49
N SER A 34 5.06 -4.47 -13.97
CA SER A 34 3.68 -4.86 -13.67
C SER A 34 3.49 -5.18 -12.19
N VAL A 35 4.46 -5.87 -11.58
CA VAL A 35 4.47 -6.17 -10.12
C VAL A 35 4.55 -4.88 -9.31
N MET A 36 5.46 -3.97 -9.65
CA MET A 36 5.59 -2.67 -8.99
C MET A 36 4.30 -1.85 -9.12
N LYS A 37 3.72 -1.77 -10.31
CA LYS A 37 2.46 -1.04 -10.56
C LYS A 37 1.32 -1.58 -9.72
N ARG A 38 1.20 -2.91 -9.60
CA ARG A 38 0.19 -3.54 -8.75
C ARG A 38 0.41 -3.23 -7.27
N ALA A 39 1.64 -3.36 -6.76
CA ALA A 39 1.95 -3.08 -5.36
C ALA A 39 1.68 -1.60 -4.99
N LEU A 40 2.02 -0.66 -5.88
CA LEU A 40 1.71 0.75 -5.70
C LEU A 40 0.19 1.03 -5.68
N PHE A 41 -0.58 0.35 -6.52
CA PHE A 41 -2.04 0.46 -6.53
C PHE A 41 -2.65 -0.06 -5.23
N GLU A 42 -2.24 -1.26 -4.77
CA GLU A 42 -2.71 -1.84 -3.52
C GLU A 42 -2.36 -0.99 -2.29
N LYS A 43 -1.17 -0.35 -2.28
CA LYS A 43 -0.80 0.65 -1.28
C LYS A 43 -1.75 1.84 -1.27
N GLY A 44 -2.10 2.39 -2.44
CA GLY A 44 -3.04 3.50 -2.55
C GLY A 44 -4.44 3.15 -2.04
N LEU A 45 -4.90 1.92 -2.26
CA LEU A 45 -6.16 1.45 -1.67
C LEU A 45 -6.10 1.39 -0.15
N ALA A 46 -5.01 0.86 0.42
CA ALA A 46 -4.83 0.80 1.87
C ALA A 46 -4.71 2.20 2.50
N GLU A 47 -4.05 3.15 1.83
CA GLU A 47 -4.00 4.56 2.23
C GLU A 47 -5.40 5.21 2.25
N HIS A 48 -6.21 4.94 1.23
CA HIS A 48 -7.58 5.43 1.18
C HIS A 48 -8.43 4.86 2.33
N GLU A 49 -8.31 3.57 2.63
CA GLU A 49 -9.00 2.94 3.76
C GLU A 49 -8.55 3.50 5.11
N LEU A 50 -7.25 3.76 5.30
CA LEU A 50 -6.72 4.40 6.49
C LEU A 50 -7.29 5.80 6.68
N ASN A 51 -7.34 6.60 5.60
CA ASN A 51 -7.88 7.94 5.62
C ASN A 51 -9.40 7.95 5.85
N ALA A 52 -10.15 7.04 5.23
CA ALA A 52 -11.58 6.90 5.48
C ALA A 52 -11.86 6.53 6.95
N GLY A 53 -11.07 5.63 7.54
CA GLY A 53 -11.13 5.30 8.97
C GLY A 53 -10.76 6.47 9.88
N ALA A 54 -9.82 7.34 9.46
CA ALA A 54 -9.45 8.55 10.19
C ALA A 54 -10.56 9.62 10.15
N VAL A 55 -11.24 9.79 9.02
CA VAL A 55 -12.35 10.74 8.86
C VAL A 55 -13.53 10.35 9.76
N HIS A 56 -13.88 9.07 9.86
CA HIS A 56 -14.93 8.59 10.77
C HIS A 56 -14.60 8.84 12.25
N ALA A 57 -13.33 8.75 12.65
CA ALA A 57 -12.91 8.97 14.04
C ALA A 57 -12.97 10.44 14.50
N CYS A 58 -12.88 11.41 13.56
CA CYS A 58 -13.00 12.84 13.89
C CYS A 58 -14.46 13.35 13.93
N GLN A 59 -15.43 12.51 13.55
CA GLN A 59 -16.87 12.84 13.59
C GLN A 59 -17.61 12.20 14.78
N SER A 60 -16.86 11.56 15.69
CA SER A 60 -17.38 10.88 16.90
C SER A 60 -17.19 11.72 18.16
#